data_AF-A0A6P5TSI0-F1
#
_entry.id   AF-A0A6P5TSI0-F1
#
_cell.length_a   1.000
_cell.length_b   1.000
_cell.length_c   1.000
_cell.angle_alpha   90.00
_cell.angle_beta   90.00
_cell.angle_gamma   90.00
#
_symmetry.space_group_name_H-M   'P 1'
#
loop_
_entity.id
_entity.type
_entity.pdbx_description
1 polymer ?
#
loop_
_entity_poly.entity_id
_entity_poly.type
_entity_poly.pdbx_seq_one_letter_code
_entity_poly.pdbx_strand_id
1 'polypeptide(L)'
;MFEENKKDKSFKESMGTNPSPHKAIVKEDGAESNVVEIESFKNDTARIEAMTVQQLRTTLRNAGVSAKGRKFELVAALKCFLEKKKDDEGSLVIEEQVASTCVENASEKTEAETSSDGDQVQNVPVSEVGELQRYKRRLNHSSVKSETVIGYSKVATKKEKLSIESEDLSGHKLSRTRKKTSSETISFDVKTDDKIAEPWTVLAHKKPQKDWIPYNPRTMKLPPLARDTKFLKLMSWNVNGLRALLKLEGFSALQLAQREDFDVLCLQETKLQEKDVEDVKRSLIDGYENSFWTCSVSKLGYSGTAIISRIKPLSVRYGIGISDHDSEGRIITAEFDSFYLITGYVPNSGDGLRRLSYRINEWDPSLSNYMKELEKSKPVILTGDLNCAHQEIDIYNPAGNKRSAGFTDEERQSFGSNFLSRGFVDTFRKQHPGVVGYTYWGYRHGGRKFNRGWRLDYFLVSESIADKVHDSYILPDITGSDHCPVGLVLKL
;
A
#
# COMPACT_ATOMS: atom_id res chain seq x y z
N MET A 1 60.42 27.98 -42.80
CA MET A 1 60.27 27.78 -44.26
C MET A 1 58.81 27.48 -44.53
N PHE A 2 58.16 28.42 -45.23
CA PHE A 2 57.08 28.29 -46.23
C PHE A 2 55.90 27.32 -45.95
N GLU A 3 54.63 27.67 -46.13
CA GLU A 3 53.95 28.92 -46.48
C GLU A 3 52.42 28.67 -46.37
N GLU A 4 51.66 29.76 -46.46
CA GLU A 4 50.23 29.98 -46.30
C GLU A 4 49.29 29.24 -47.29
N ASN A 5 48.00 29.13 -46.94
CA ASN A 5 47.00 29.98 -47.61
C ASN A 5 45.62 30.01 -46.92
N LYS A 6 45.24 31.24 -46.54
CA LYS A 6 43.87 31.72 -46.32
C LYS A 6 43.15 31.87 -47.67
N LYS A 7 41.80 31.83 -47.66
CA LYS A 7 40.99 32.80 -48.39
C LYS A 7 39.57 32.92 -47.85
N ASP A 8 39.31 34.09 -47.27
CA ASP A 8 38.01 34.72 -47.08
C ASP A 8 37.28 34.96 -48.40
N LYS A 9 35.94 35.02 -48.34
CA LYS A 9 35.14 35.96 -49.14
C LYS A 9 33.83 36.33 -48.42
N SER A 10 33.80 37.57 -47.95
CA SER A 10 32.64 38.36 -47.53
C SER A 10 31.88 38.95 -48.74
N PHE A 11 30.56 39.12 -48.65
CA PHE A 11 29.78 40.21 -49.26
C PHE A 11 28.41 40.24 -48.52
N LYS A 12 28.18 41.17 -47.59
CA LYS A 12 27.67 42.56 -47.68
C LYS A 12 26.14 42.70 -47.73
N GLU A 13 25.69 43.57 -46.82
CA GLU A 13 24.34 43.97 -46.42
C GLU A 13 23.49 44.65 -47.52
N SER A 14 22.16 44.63 -47.31
CA SER A 14 21.32 45.79 -47.64
C SER A 14 20.20 45.96 -46.61
N MET A 15 20.15 47.15 -46.02
CA MET A 15 19.12 47.66 -45.12
C MET A 15 17.73 47.74 -45.76
N GLY A 16 16.70 47.62 -44.93
CA GLY A 16 15.32 48.00 -45.24
C GLY A 16 14.52 48.21 -43.96
N THR A 17 14.03 49.43 -43.78
CA THR A 17 13.45 50.07 -42.60
C THR A 17 11.98 49.69 -42.31
N ASN A 18 11.64 49.60 -41.01
CA ASN A 18 10.36 49.74 -40.27
C ASN A 18 9.14 50.35 -41.01
N PRO A 19 7.87 50.04 -40.64
CA PRO A 19 7.36 50.24 -39.27
C PRO A 19 6.28 49.29 -38.70
N SER A 20 6.14 49.36 -37.38
CA SER A 20 4.98 48.92 -36.59
C SER A 20 3.67 49.60 -37.01
N PRO A 21 2.52 48.99 -36.71
CA PRO A 21 1.32 49.76 -36.36
C PRO A 21 0.84 49.45 -34.94
N HIS A 22 0.54 50.53 -34.21
CA HIS A 22 -0.24 50.53 -32.98
C HIS A 22 -1.73 50.29 -33.24
N LYS A 23 -2.40 49.85 -32.17
CA LYS A 23 -3.85 49.86 -31.84
C LYS A 23 -4.72 48.73 -32.39
N ALA A 24 -5.24 47.90 -31.47
CA ALA A 24 -6.60 48.07 -30.97
C ALA A 24 -6.81 47.22 -29.70
N ILE A 25 -7.35 47.85 -28.66
CA ILE A 25 -8.01 47.17 -27.54
C ILE A 25 -9.28 46.55 -28.13
N VAL A 26 -9.39 45.22 -28.13
CA VAL A 26 -10.61 44.51 -28.51
C VAL A 26 -11.18 43.88 -27.24
N LYS A 27 -12.42 44.25 -26.94
CA LYS A 27 -13.24 43.73 -25.85
C LYS A 27 -13.45 42.22 -26.02
N GLU A 28 -13.52 41.53 -24.89
CA GLU A 28 -14.05 40.17 -24.78
C GLU A 28 -15.49 40.13 -25.31
N ASP A 29 -15.73 39.31 -26.33
CA ASP A 29 -17.05 38.80 -26.72
C ASP A 29 -16.81 37.43 -27.38
N GLY A 30 -16.88 36.35 -26.59
CA GLY A 30 -16.55 34.99 -27.05
C GLY A 30 -17.32 33.85 -26.38
N ALA A 31 -18.37 34.16 -25.61
CA ALA A 31 -19.16 33.15 -24.91
C ALA A 31 -20.45 32.74 -25.65
N GLU A 32 -20.98 33.56 -26.56
CA GLU A 32 -22.31 33.30 -27.17
C GLU A 32 -22.28 32.42 -28.43
N SER A 33 -21.19 32.39 -29.22
CA SER A 33 -21.19 31.68 -30.50
C SER A 33 -21.10 30.14 -30.39
N ASN A 34 -20.53 29.62 -29.30
CA ASN A 34 -20.32 28.17 -29.11
C ASN A 34 -21.52 27.46 -28.45
N VAL A 35 -22.47 28.20 -27.89
CA VAL A 35 -23.69 27.64 -27.28
C VAL A 35 -24.66 27.18 -28.37
N VAL A 36 -24.70 27.88 -29.51
CA VAL A 36 -25.62 27.62 -30.62
C VAL A 36 -25.39 26.27 -31.32
N GLU A 37 -24.15 25.76 -31.36
CA GLU A 37 -23.85 24.45 -31.98
C GLU A 37 -24.42 23.26 -31.17
N ILE A 38 -24.48 23.38 -29.85
CA ILE A 38 -24.94 22.30 -28.95
C ILE A 38 -26.47 22.14 -29.02
N GLU A 39 -27.20 23.21 -29.33
CA GLU A 39 -28.66 23.18 -29.43
C GLU A 39 -29.17 22.40 -30.65
N SER A 40 -28.35 22.26 -31.70
CA SER A 40 -28.69 21.52 -32.93
C SER A 40 -28.85 20.00 -32.74
N PHE A 41 -28.50 19.48 -31.56
CA PHE A 41 -28.61 18.07 -31.18
C PHE A 41 -29.70 17.79 -30.13
N LYS A 42 -30.42 18.83 -29.68
CA LYS A 42 -31.36 18.77 -28.52
C LYS A 42 -32.45 17.70 -28.63
N ASN A 43 -32.82 17.26 -29.84
CA ASN A 43 -33.94 16.33 -30.06
C ASN A 43 -33.55 15.00 -30.74
N ASP A 44 -32.27 14.70 -30.93
CA ASP A 44 -31.82 13.50 -31.64
C ASP A 44 -30.88 12.62 -30.77
N THR A 45 -31.52 11.84 -29.90
CA THR A 45 -30.87 10.88 -29.00
C THR A 45 -30.00 9.86 -29.77
N ALA A 46 -30.40 9.50 -30.99
CA ALA A 46 -29.66 8.55 -31.82
C ALA A 46 -28.35 9.16 -32.35
N ARG A 47 -28.36 10.46 -32.66
CA ARG A 47 -27.15 11.19 -33.11
C ARG A 47 -26.11 11.30 -32.00
N ILE A 48 -26.51 11.47 -30.74
CA ILE A 48 -25.60 11.48 -29.58
C ILE A 48 -24.94 10.10 -29.39
N GLU A 49 -25.71 9.02 -29.55
CA GLU A 49 -25.20 7.65 -29.43
C GLU A 49 -24.24 7.28 -30.57
N ALA A 50 -24.43 7.87 -31.75
CA ALA A 50 -23.55 7.71 -32.90
C ALA A 50 -22.21 8.46 -32.77
N MET A 51 -22.07 9.43 -31.86
CA MET A 51 -20.83 10.19 -31.69
C MET A 51 -19.65 9.30 -31.29
N THR A 52 -18.46 9.67 -31.77
CA THR A 52 -17.20 9.08 -31.30
C THR A 52 -16.87 9.58 -29.89
N VAL A 53 -16.03 8.82 -29.15
CA VAL A 53 -15.58 9.20 -27.80
C VAL A 53 -14.89 10.58 -27.81
N GLN A 54 -14.14 10.89 -28.86
CA GLN A 54 -13.44 12.17 -28.97
C GLN A 54 -14.41 13.34 -29.16
N GLN A 55 -15.44 13.17 -30.00
CA GLN A 55 -16.50 14.17 -30.17
C GLN A 55 -17.25 14.41 -28.86
N LEU A 56 -17.66 13.35 -28.16
CA LEU A 56 -18.36 13.45 -26.86
C LEU A 56 -17.54 14.22 -25.82
N ARG A 57 -16.22 13.95 -25.74
CA ARG A 57 -15.34 14.65 -24.78
C ARG A 57 -15.14 16.12 -25.12
N THR A 58 -15.06 16.46 -26.40
CA THR A 58 -14.95 17.86 -26.83
C THR A 58 -16.24 18.62 -26.54
N THR A 59 -17.40 18.03 -26.86
CA THR A 59 -18.71 18.64 -26.57
C THR A 59 -18.93 18.82 -25.06
N LEU A 60 -18.62 17.82 -24.22
CA LEU A 60 -18.75 17.93 -22.77
C LEU A 60 -17.79 18.98 -22.16
N ARG A 61 -16.55 19.08 -22.65
CA ARG A 61 -15.61 20.11 -22.18
C ARG A 61 -16.07 21.52 -22.54
N ASN A 62 -16.58 21.70 -23.75
CA ASN A 62 -17.14 22.99 -24.18
C ASN A 62 -18.39 23.37 -23.36
N ALA A 63 -19.13 22.37 -22.87
CA ALA A 63 -20.27 22.54 -21.98
C ALA A 63 -19.90 22.67 -20.48
N GLY A 64 -18.60 22.64 -20.13
CA GLY A 64 -18.16 22.71 -18.73
C GLY A 64 -18.45 21.44 -17.90
N VAL A 65 -18.80 20.32 -18.55
CA VAL A 65 -19.14 19.05 -17.91
C VAL A 65 -17.94 18.08 -17.93
N SER A 66 -17.81 17.28 -16.88
CA SER A 66 -16.75 16.25 -16.78
C SER A 66 -16.76 15.31 -17.99
N ALA A 67 -15.64 15.28 -18.72
CA ALA A 67 -15.44 14.49 -19.94
C ALA A 67 -14.62 13.20 -19.71
N LYS A 68 -14.76 12.58 -18.54
CA LYS A 68 -14.03 11.35 -18.15
C LYS A 68 -14.96 10.13 -18.20
N GLY A 69 -14.42 8.98 -18.58
CA GLY A 69 -15.17 7.71 -18.60
C GLY A 69 -15.18 7.00 -19.96
N ARG A 70 -15.91 5.89 -20.00
CA ARG A 70 -16.22 5.08 -21.18
C ARG A 70 -17.32 5.74 -22.03
N LYS A 71 -17.47 5.32 -23.30
CA LYS A 71 -18.42 5.95 -24.24
C LYS A 71 -19.84 6.09 -23.66
N PHE A 72 -20.36 5.06 -23.01
CA PHE A 72 -21.72 5.09 -22.45
C PHE A 72 -21.87 6.11 -21.30
N GLU A 73 -20.83 6.33 -20.49
CA GLU A 73 -20.81 7.31 -19.39
C GLU A 73 -20.78 8.73 -19.95
N LEU A 74 -20.04 8.97 -21.02
CA LEU A 74 -19.99 10.25 -21.73
C LEU A 74 -21.31 10.58 -22.42
N VAL A 75 -21.96 9.58 -23.02
CA VAL A 75 -23.31 9.72 -23.59
C VAL A 75 -24.33 10.06 -22.51
N ALA A 76 -24.30 9.35 -21.37
CA ALA A 76 -25.19 9.63 -20.24
C ALA A 76 -24.98 11.03 -19.65
N ALA A 77 -23.73 11.45 -19.49
CA ALA A 77 -23.39 12.79 -19.01
C ALA A 77 -23.90 13.90 -19.95
N LEU A 78 -23.78 13.70 -21.27
CA LEU A 78 -24.24 14.68 -22.25
C LEU A 78 -25.76 14.76 -22.31
N LYS A 79 -26.47 13.61 -22.24
CA LYS A 79 -27.94 13.59 -22.16
C LYS A 79 -28.46 14.28 -20.91
N CYS A 80 -27.87 13.99 -19.74
CA CYS A 80 -28.25 14.60 -18.47
C CYS A 80 -28.03 16.13 -18.47
N PHE A 81 -26.97 16.62 -19.10
CA PHE A 81 -26.73 18.06 -19.26
C PHE A 81 -27.80 18.74 -20.13
N LEU A 82 -28.19 18.12 -21.25
CA LEU A 82 -29.22 18.65 -22.15
C LEU A 82 -30.60 18.65 -21.51
N GLU A 83 -30.92 17.65 -20.68
CA GLU A 83 -32.16 17.59 -19.91
C GLU A 83 -32.23 18.70 -18.85
N LYS A 84 -31.14 18.96 -18.11
CA LYS A 84 -31.10 20.05 -17.10
C LYS A 84 -31.25 21.44 -17.70
N LYS A 85 -30.70 21.67 -18.90
CA LYS A 85 -30.90 22.94 -19.63
C LYS A 85 -32.35 23.16 -20.07
N LYS A 86 -33.18 22.11 -20.12
CA LYS A 86 -34.60 22.20 -20.46
C LYS A 86 -35.44 22.77 -19.30
N ASP A 87 -34.97 22.57 -18.07
CA ASP A 87 -35.66 23.03 -16.86
C ASP A 87 -35.32 24.49 -16.52
N ASP A 88 -34.11 24.97 -16.90
CA ASP A 88 -33.67 26.36 -16.66
C ASP A 88 -34.29 27.41 -17.62
N GLU A 89 -34.77 27.01 -18.81
CA GLU A 89 -35.50 27.93 -19.72
C GLU A 89 -36.98 28.09 -19.34
N GLY A 90 -37.47 27.36 -18.33
CA GLY A 90 -38.89 27.31 -17.95
C GLY A 90 -39.30 28.10 -16.70
N SER A 91 -38.38 28.70 -15.93
CA SER A 91 -38.76 29.39 -14.70
C SER A 91 -37.78 30.49 -14.32
N LEU A 92 -38.12 31.73 -14.69
CA LEU A 92 -37.62 32.92 -14.00
C LEU A 92 -38.54 33.21 -12.80
N VAL A 93 -37.90 33.68 -11.73
CA VAL A 93 -38.43 34.16 -10.44
C VAL A 93 -38.49 33.12 -9.30
N ILE A 94 -37.63 33.28 -8.28
CA ILE A 94 -37.95 33.55 -6.85
C ILE A 94 -36.68 33.38 -5.99
N GLU A 95 -36.61 34.25 -4.97
CA GLU A 95 -35.62 34.45 -3.91
C GLU A 95 -35.34 33.24 -3.00
N GLU A 96 -34.22 33.40 -2.28
CA GLU A 96 -33.89 32.90 -0.93
C GLU A 96 -34.38 31.53 -0.42
N GLN A 97 -33.37 30.72 -0.09
CA GLN A 97 -33.21 29.98 1.17
C GLN A 97 -34.33 29.03 1.67
N VAL A 98 -33.91 27.75 1.71
CA VAL A 98 -34.14 26.76 2.78
C VAL A 98 -35.48 26.00 2.80
N ALA A 99 -35.39 24.80 2.23
CA ALA A 99 -35.81 23.48 2.73
C ALA A 99 -37.14 23.28 3.51
N SER A 100 -37.94 22.33 2.96
CA SER A 100 -38.81 21.36 3.67
C SER A 100 -40.10 21.95 4.29
N THR A 101 -41.32 21.44 4.13
CA THR A 101 -41.85 20.07 3.94
C THR A 101 -43.38 20.16 3.79
N CYS A 102 -44.04 19.17 3.17
CA CYS A 102 -45.48 18.92 3.39
C CYS A 102 -45.70 17.59 4.14
N VAL A 103 -46.15 17.72 5.41
CA VAL A 103 -47.29 17.03 6.09
C VAL A 103 -47.21 15.49 6.21
N GLU A 104 -47.28 14.79 7.37
CA GLU A 104 -47.78 15.00 8.76
C GLU A 104 -47.10 13.89 9.63
N ASN A 105 -46.78 14.00 10.93
CA ASN A 105 -47.63 14.34 12.07
C ASN A 105 -46.83 14.72 13.35
N ALA A 106 -47.41 15.70 14.07
CA ALA A 106 -47.40 15.96 15.51
C ALA A 106 -46.06 16.06 16.30
N SER A 107 -45.68 17.29 16.70
CA SER A 107 -45.85 17.78 18.09
C SER A 107 -45.29 19.22 18.24
N GLU A 108 -46.06 20.04 18.95
CA GLU A 108 -45.93 21.48 19.23
C GLU A 108 -44.57 21.88 19.85
N LYS A 109 -43.92 22.92 19.28
CA LYS A 109 -43.74 24.27 19.85
C LYS A 109 -43.50 24.35 21.37
N THR A 110 -42.38 24.93 21.78
CA THR A 110 -42.34 26.33 22.29
C THR A 110 -40.91 26.86 22.43
N GLU A 111 -40.82 28.19 22.31
CA GLU A 111 -39.66 29.07 22.13
C GLU A 111 -39.01 29.53 23.45
N ALA A 112 -37.87 30.24 23.26
CA ALA A 112 -37.39 31.38 24.07
C ALA A 112 -36.76 31.06 25.45
N GLU A 113 -35.73 31.73 25.95
CA GLU A 113 -34.91 32.87 25.52
C GLU A 113 -33.76 33.05 26.56
N THR A 114 -32.60 33.55 26.10
CA THR A 114 -31.67 34.49 26.78
C THR A 114 -30.92 34.19 28.11
N SER A 115 -29.61 34.51 28.04
CA SER A 115 -28.74 35.17 29.06
C SER A 115 -28.35 34.32 30.30
N SER A 116 -27.21 34.46 30.99
CA SER A 116 -26.00 35.30 30.97
C SER A 116 -25.03 34.72 32.04
N ASP A 117 -23.74 35.06 31.92
CA ASP A 117 -22.73 35.22 32.99
C ASP A 117 -22.41 34.11 34.03
N GLY A 118 -21.09 33.90 34.20
CA GLY A 118 -20.43 34.25 35.46
C GLY A 118 -20.13 33.17 36.51
N ASP A 119 -18.83 32.92 36.67
CA ASP A 119 -18.09 32.67 37.93
C ASP A 119 -18.32 31.42 38.83
N GLN A 120 -17.22 30.66 38.94
CA GLN A 120 -16.45 30.25 40.13
C GLN A 120 -17.06 29.69 41.45
N VAL A 121 -16.25 28.76 42.00
CA VAL A 121 -16.00 28.38 43.41
C VAL A 121 -16.76 27.17 44.03
N GLN A 122 -15.94 26.15 44.34
CA GLN A 122 -15.86 25.25 45.50
C GLN A 122 -16.98 25.26 46.57
N ASN A 123 -17.51 24.08 46.93
CA ASN A 123 -17.16 23.30 48.14
C ASN A 123 -18.19 22.19 48.46
N VAL A 124 -17.63 21.01 48.78
CA VAL A 124 -18.01 19.82 49.60
C VAL A 124 -19.14 19.98 50.68
N PRO A 125 -19.59 18.93 51.44
CA PRO A 125 -19.49 17.45 51.34
C PRO A 125 -20.80 16.65 51.72
N VAL A 126 -20.69 15.31 51.79
CA VAL A 126 -21.21 14.38 52.84
C VAL A 126 -22.21 13.26 52.42
N SER A 127 -21.76 12.02 52.68
CA SER A 127 -22.48 10.77 53.09
C SER A 127 -23.48 10.10 52.13
N GLU A 128 -23.80 8.80 52.19
CA GLU A 128 -23.25 7.54 52.71
C GLU A 128 -24.33 6.47 52.38
N VAL A 129 -23.95 5.19 52.36
CA VAL A 129 -24.81 3.98 52.45
C VAL A 129 -25.58 3.48 51.21
N GLY A 130 -25.40 2.18 50.91
CA GLY A 130 -26.53 1.33 50.49
C GLY A 130 -26.24 0.20 49.50
N GLU A 131 -25.69 -0.93 49.96
CA GLU A 131 -25.90 -2.22 49.31
C GLU A 131 -27.38 -2.64 49.39
N LEU A 132 -27.96 -3.19 48.31
CA LEU A 132 -28.85 -4.36 48.34
C LEU A 132 -29.33 -4.80 46.93
N GLN A 133 -28.95 -6.03 46.58
CA GLN A 133 -29.71 -7.11 45.94
C GLN A 133 -30.87 -6.78 44.98
N ARG A 134 -30.86 -7.43 43.80
CA ARG A 134 -32.08 -7.98 43.18
C ARG A 134 -31.85 -9.26 42.36
N TYR A 135 -32.20 -10.36 43.03
CA TYR A 135 -32.99 -11.53 42.63
C TYR A 135 -33.03 -12.09 41.19
N LYS A 136 -32.87 -13.41 41.16
CA LYS A 136 -33.14 -14.43 40.13
C LYS A 136 -34.55 -14.38 39.52
N ARG A 137 -34.66 -14.84 38.26
CA ARG A 137 -35.71 -15.79 37.82
C ARG A 137 -35.15 -16.80 36.81
N ARG A 138 -35.53 -18.06 37.00
CA ARG A 138 -35.29 -19.26 36.17
C ARG A 138 -36.65 -19.77 35.65
N LEU A 139 -36.56 -20.75 34.74
CA LEU A 139 -37.57 -21.70 34.21
C LEU A 139 -38.20 -21.25 32.87
N ASN A 140 -38.42 -22.08 31.84
CA ASN A 140 -38.19 -23.51 31.63
C ASN A 140 -38.32 -23.87 30.12
N HIS A 141 -37.65 -24.95 29.72
CA HIS A 141 -37.90 -25.93 28.63
C HIS A 141 -38.79 -25.62 27.40
N SER A 142 -38.30 -26.00 26.20
CA SER A 142 -38.75 -27.22 25.50
C SER A 142 -37.92 -27.53 24.25
N SER A 143 -37.83 -28.83 23.93
CA SER A 143 -37.13 -29.46 22.81
C SER A 143 -38.10 -29.83 21.69
N VAL A 144 -37.75 -29.60 20.42
CA VAL A 144 -38.30 -30.34 19.26
C VAL A 144 -37.23 -30.48 18.17
N LYS A 145 -37.04 -31.72 17.69
CA LYS A 145 -36.29 -32.09 16.48
C LYS A 145 -37.19 -31.93 15.24
N SER A 146 -36.61 -31.54 14.10
CA SER A 146 -37.06 -32.01 12.78
C SER A 146 -35.91 -32.00 11.78
N GLU A 147 -35.65 -33.17 11.20
CA GLU A 147 -34.91 -33.36 9.96
C GLU A 147 -35.82 -33.00 8.77
N THR A 148 -35.29 -32.41 7.71
CA THR A 148 -35.69 -32.76 6.34
C THR A 148 -34.53 -32.54 5.38
N VAL A 149 -34.23 -33.62 4.67
CA VAL A 149 -33.30 -33.79 3.55
C VAL A 149 -33.85 -33.13 2.29
N ILE A 150 -33.04 -32.38 1.54
CA ILE A 150 -33.12 -32.35 0.07
C ILE A 150 -31.68 -32.34 -0.47
N GLY A 151 -31.32 -33.45 -1.12
CA GLY A 151 -30.11 -33.56 -1.92
C GLY A 151 -30.33 -33.09 -3.36
N TYR A 152 -29.24 -32.69 -4.00
CA TYR A 152 -29.06 -32.91 -5.43
C TYR A 152 -27.66 -33.45 -5.67
N SER A 153 -27.62 -34.69 -6.14
CA SER A 153 -26.49 -35.38 -6.69
C SER A 153 -26.22 -34.92 -8.13
N LYS A 154 -24.95 -34.71 -8.49
CA LYS A 154 -24.44 -35.08 -9.82
C LYS A 154 -23.06 -35.69 -9.65
N VAL A 155 -23.05 -37.00 -9.90
CA VAL A 155 -21.89 -37.87 -10.03
C VAL A 155 -21.22 -37.59 -11.37
N ALA A 156 -19.89 -37.49 -11.37
CA ALA A 156 -19.06 -37.74 -12.55
C ALA A 156 -17.88 -38.62 -12.11
N THR A 157 -18.03 -39.92 -12.34
CA THR A 157 -17.01 -40.94 -12.18
C THR A 157 -15.92 -40.79 -13.24
N LYS A 158 -14.64 -40.79 -12.84
CA LYS A 158 -13.53 -41.19 -13.70
C LYS A 158 -12.78 -42.33 -13.00
N LYS A 159 -12.84 -43.52 -13.62
CA LYS A 159 -12.15 -44.74 -13.22
C LYS A 159 -10.64 -44.55 -13.35
N GLU A 160 -9.91 -44.76 -12.26
CA GLU A 160 -8.53 -45.23 -12.31
C GLU A 160 -8.52 -46.74 -12.54
N LYS A 161 -7.57 -47.20 -13.36
CA LYS A 161 -7.38 -48.60 -13.73
C LYS A 161 -5.90 -48.87 -13.58
N LEU A 162 -5.49 -49.47 -12.46
CA LEU A 162 -4.17 -50.08 -12.33
C LEU A 162 -4.31 -51.43 -11.63
N SER A 163 -3.85 -52.44 -12.36
CA SER A 163 -3.81 -53.87 -12.07
C SER A 163 -2.80 -54.18 -10.97
N ILE A 164 -3.18 -55.03 -10.02
CA ILE A 164 -2.29 -55.67 -9.05
C ILE A 164 -2.16 -57.13 -9.47
N GLU A 165 -0.94 -57.54 -9.84
CA GLU A 165 -0.53 -58.95 -9.87
C GLU A 165 -0.11 -59.37 -8.47
N SER A 166 -0.58 -60.56 -8.09
CA SER A 166 -0.33 -61.25 -6.84
C SER A 166 0.83 -62.23 -6.98
N GLU A 167 1.79 -62.20 -6.06
CA GLU A 167 2.57 -63.40 -5.70
C GLU A 167 2.72 -63.49 -4.18
N ASP A 168 2.18 -64.59 -3.64
CA ASP A 168 2.44 -65.12 -2.31
C ASP A 168 3.88 -65.67 -2.22
N LEU A 169 4.45 -65.68 -1.01
CA LEU A 169 4.91 -66.91 -0.33
C LEU A 169 5.66 -66.63 1.00
N SER A 170 5.02 -67.09 2.09
CA SER A 170 5.55 -67.86 3.23
C SER A 170 6.84 -67.48 3.98
N GLY A 171 6.75 -67.46 5.33
CA GLY A 171 7.81 -68.06 6.18
C GLY A 171 8.15 -67.41 7.53
N HIS A 172 7.51 -67.90 8.61
CA HIS A 172 8.03 -68.17 9.97
C HIS A 172 8.45 -67.08 11.01
N LYS A 173 7.72 -67.16 12.14
CA LYS A 173 8.11 -67.25 13.59
C LYS A 173 8.64 -66.02 14.37
N LEU A 174 7.72 -65.51 15.21
CA LEU A 174 7.78 -65.34 16.69
C LEU A 174 9.13 -65.09 17.39
N SER A 175 9.26 -63.93 18.08
CA SER A 175 9.51 -63.88 19.55
C SER A 175 9.34 -62.49 20.21
N ARG A 176 8.39 -62.41 21.15
CA ARG A 176 8.43 -61.84 22.52
C ARG A 176 9.04 -60.46 22.87
N THR A 177 8.15 -59.62 23.47
CA THR A 177 8.32 -58.64 24.59
C THR A 177 9.21 -57.40 24.36
N ARG A 178 8.89 -56.16 24.77
CA ARG A 178 8.19 -55.64 25.97
C ARG A 178 7.78 -54.16 25.72
N LYS A 179 6.67 -53.73 26.35
CA LYS A 179 6.11 -52.37 26.41
C LYS A 179 7.14 -51.23 26.59
N LYS A 180 6.99 -50.13 25.85
CA LYS A 180 7.10 -48.76 26.39
C LYS A 180 6.30 -47.76 25.54
N THR A 181 5.40 -47.08 26.21
CA THR A 181 4.65 -45.90 25.76
C THR A 181 5.60 -44.72 25.51
N SER A 182 5.52 -44.11 24.33
CA SER A 182 6.04 -42.77 24.09
C SER A 182 5.25 -42.08 22.97
N SER A 183 4.90 -40.84 23.25
CA SER A 183 4.08 -39.91 22.49
C SER A 183 4.42 -39.83 21.00
N GLU A 184 3.38 -39.87 20.17
CA GLU A 184 3.46 -39.65 18.73
C GLU A 184 3.98 -38.24 18.44
N THR A 185 5.22 -38.17 17.96
CA THR A 185 5.69 -37.02 17.19
C THR A 185 5.22 -37.26 15.77
N ILE A 186 4.30 -36.44 15.27
CA ILE A 186 3.89 -36.48 13.87
C ILE A 186 5.08 -36.00 13.04
N SER A 187 5.89 -36.94 12.56
CA SER A 187 6.85 -36.68 11.50
C SER A 187 6.08 -36.59 10.20
N PHE A 188 5.94 -35.38 9.67
CA PHE A 188 5.55 -35.19 8.27
C PHE A 188 6.74 -35.64 7.41
N ASP A 189 6.73 -36.90 7.00
CA ASP A 189 7.57 -37.38 5.90
C ASP A 189 7.04 -36.74 4.62
N VAL A 190 7.63 -35.59 4.27
CA VAL A 190 7.51 -35.02 2.94
C VAL A 190 8.31 -35.93 2.01
N LYS A 191 7.60 -36.75 1.23
CA LYS A 191 8.16 -37.40 0.05
C LYS A 191 8.85 -36.34 -0.81
N THR A 192 10.16 -36.44 -0.92
CA THR A 192 11.00 -35.63 -1.79
C THR A 192 10.77 -36.07 -3.23
N ASP A 193 9.84 -35.40 -3.91
CA ASP A 193 9.77 -35.38 -5.38
C ASP A 193 10.11 -33.97 -5.86
N ASP A 194 11.16 -33.88 -6.69
CA ASP A 194 11.80 -32.71 -7.27
C ASP A 194 12.25 -31.59 -6.31
N LYS A 195 13.56 -31.46 -6.09
CA LYS A 195 14.15 -30.24 -5.52
C LYS A 195 13.85 -29.07 -6.45
N ILE A 196 12.73 -28.38 -6.24
CA ILE A 196 12.45 -27.10 -6.87
C ILE A 196 13.60 -26.18 -6.45
N ALA A 197 14.46 -25.84 -7.42
CA ALA A 197 15.54 -24.90 -7.21
C ALA A 197 14.94 -23.58 -6.70
N GLU A 198 15.35 -23.15 -5.52
CA GLU A 198 14.94 -21.88 -4.93
C GLU A 198 15.47 -20.72 -5.79
N PRO A 199 14.63 -20.00 -6.56
CA PRO A 199 15.13 -19.07 -7.58
C PRO A 199 16.03 -17.98 -7.04
N TRP A 200 15.78 -17.51 -5.81
CA TRP A 200 16.56 -16.49 -5.12
C TRP A 200 18.00 -16.92 -4.83
N THR A 201 18.29 -18.22 -4.79
CA THR A 201 19.65 -18.76 -4.61
C THR A 201 20.47 -18.79 -5.90
N VAL A 202 19.88 -18.37 -7.03
CA VAL A 202 20.55 -18.28 -8.33
C VAL A 202 20.88 -16.82 -8.63
N LEU A 203 22.14 -16.55 -8.99
CA LEU A 203 22.60 -15.21 -9.38
C LEU A 203 22.08 -14.85 -10.77
N ALA A 204 20.86 -14.30 -10.82
CA ALA A 204 20.19 -13.96 -12.07
C ALA A 204 20.61 -12.61 -12.65
N HIS A 205 21.31 -11.75 -11.89
CA HIS A 205 21.66 -10.39 -12.30
C HIS A 205 22.32 -10.33 -13.69
N LYS A 206 21.93 -9.38 -14.57
CA LYS A 206 22.39 -9.33 -15.97
C LYS A 206 23.87 -8.94 -16.15
N LYS A 207 24.44 -8.22 -15.18
CA LYS A 207 25.84 -7.75 -15.22
C LYS A 207 26.49 -7.84 -13.83
N PRO A 208 26.62 -9.05 -13.26
CA PRO A 208 27.10 -9.21 -11.89
C PRO A 208 28.58 -8.83 -11.80
N GLN A 209 28.99 -8.28 -10.66
CA GLN A 209 30.41 -8.11 -10.35
C GLN A 209 30.98 -9.42 -9.79
N LYS A 210 32.31 -9.55 -9.82
CA LYS A 210 33.03 -10.79 -9.48
C LYS A 210 32.68 -11.33 -8.09
N ASP A 211 32.55 -10.44 -7.11
CA ASP A 211 32.36 -10.81 -5.70
C ASP A 211 30.87 -10.87 -5.29
N TRP A 212 29.96 -10.74 -6.26
CA TRP A 212 28.53 -10.78 -5.98
C TRP A 212 28.03 -12.21 -5.86
N ILE A 213 27.24 -12.46 -4.82
CA ILE A 213 26.61 -13.75 -4.55
C ILE A 213 25.09 -13.59 -4.38
N PRO A 214 24.27 -14.58 -4.75
CA PRO A 214 22.84 -14.53 -4.54
C PRO A 214 22.49 -14.69 -3.05
N TYR A 215 21.45 -14.00 -2.61
CA TYR A 215 20.95 -14.12 -1.25
C TYR A 215 20.35 -15.51 -0.99
N ASN A 216 20.76 -16.14 0.11
CA ASN A 216 20.20 -17.41 0.56
C ASN A 216 19.71 -17.29 2.01
N PRO A 217 18.39 -17.21 2.27
CA PRO A 217 17.86 -17.04 3.62
C PRO A 217 18.19 -18.22 4.56
N ARG A 218 18.50 -19.41 4.01
CA ARG A 218 18.85 -20.58 4.82
C ARG A 218 20.24 -20.48 5.45
N THR A 219 21.14 -19.73 4.83
CA THR A 219 22.55 -19.63 5.25
C THR A 219 22.94 -18.23 5.70
N MET A 220 22.15 -17.21 5.34
CA MET A 220 22.47 -15.80 5.60
C MET A 220 21.59 -15.15 6.68
N LYS A 221 20.53 -15.82 7.15
CA LYS A 221 19.85 -15.42 8.40
C LYS A 221 20.74 -15.80 9.57
N LEU A 222 20.95 -14.88 10.50
CA LEU A 222 21.69 -15.17 11.71
C LEU A 222 20.88 -16.09 12.63
N PRO A 223 21.55 -16.92 13.45
CA PRO A 223 20.86 -17.72 14.43
C PRO A 223 20.11 -16.83 15.44
N PRO A 224 19.01 -17.34 16.04
CA PRO A 224 18.32 -16.66 17.12
C PRO A 224 19.27 -16.26 18.25
N LEU A 225 19.00 -15.13 18.88
CA LEU A 225 19.73 -14.69 20.06
C LEU A 225 19.53 -15.63 21.24
N ALA A 226 20.46 -15.59 22.20
CA ALA A 226 20.35 -16.34 23.44
C ALA A 226 19.08 -15.93 24.22
N ARG A 227 18.49 -16.86 24.97
CA ARG A 227 17.18 -16.68 25.62
C ARG A 227 17.13 -15.53 26.64
N ASP A 228 18.28 -15.17 27.20
CA ASP A 228 18.46 -14.09 28.17
C ASP A 228 18.71 -12.72 27.53
N THR A 229 19.04 -12.69 26.23
CA THR A 229 19.24 -11.44 25.50
C THR A 229 17.88 -10.84 25.16
N LYS A 230 17.64 -9.61 25.64
CA LYS A 230 16.45 -8.85 25.22
C LYS A 230 16.63 -8.37 23.77
N PHE A 231 15.65 -8.67 22.93
CA PHE A 231 15.61 -8.23 21.55
C PHE A 231 14.19 -7.89 21.14
N LEU A 232 14.09 -7.24 19.99
CA LEU A 232 12.86 -6.91 19.30
C LEU A 232 12.95 -7.41 17.86
N LYS A 233 11.88 -8.01 17.36
CA LYS A 233 11.78 -8.48 15.98
C LYS A 233 10.72 -7.69 15.22
N LEU A 234 11.18 -6.92 14.23
CA LEU A 234 10.33 -6.13 13.35
C LEU A 234 10.20 -6.84 12.00
N MET A 235 9.02 -6.80 11.40
CA MET A 235 8.78 -7.30 10.05
C MET A 235 8.04 -6.26 9.23
N SER A 236 8.36 -6.17 7.94
CA SER A 236 7.69 -5.27 7.00
C SER A 236 7.31 -5.97 5.72
N TRP A 237 6.13 -5.66 5.19
CA TRP A 237 5.65 -6.26 3.94
C TRP A 237 4.68 -5.35 3.18
N ASN A 238 5.04 -4.99 1.94
CA ASN A 238 4.07 -4.50 0.97
C ASN A 238 3.18 -5.68 0.52
N VAL A 239 1.90 -5.65 0.91
CA VAL A 239 0.95 -6.75 0.68
C VAL A 239 0.17 -6.63 -0.62
N ASN A 240 0.35 -5.53 -1.36
CA ASN A 240 -0.34 -5.27 -2.64
C ASN A 240 -1.87 -5.54 -2.58
N GLY A 241 -2.51 -5.12 -1.49
CA GLY A 241 -3.93 -5.33 -1.22
C GLY A 241 -4.18 -6.42 -0.19
N LEU A 242 -4.41 -6.02 1.06
CA LEU A 242 -4.52 -6.94 2.20
C LEU A 242 -5.71 -7.91 2.06
N ARG A 243 -6.86 -7.47 1.55
CA ARG A 243 -8.02 -8.37 1.34
C ARG A 243 -7.72 -9.49 0.34
N ALA A 244 -6.93 -9.21 -0.70
CA ALA A 244 -6.60 -10.22 -1.71
C ALA A 244 -5.65 -11.25 -1.09
N LEU A 245 -4.66 -10.79 -0.33
CA LEU A 245 -3.74 -11.66 0.40
C LEU A 245 -4.47 -12.56 1.40
N LEU A 246 -5.38 -12.03 2.21
CA LEU A 246 -6.13 -12.79 3.22
C LEU A 246 -7.09 -13.83 2.62
N LYS A 247 -7.46 -13.69 1.34
CA LYS A 247 -8.32 -14.64 0.63
C LYS A 247 -7.54 -15.69 -0.17
N LEU A 248 -6.22 -15.55 -0.25
CA LEU A 248 -5.39 -16.43 -1.05
C LEU A 248 -5.34 -17.82 -0.41
N GLU A 249 -5.72 -18.84 -1.18
CA GLU A 249 -5.60 -20.23 -0.74
C GLU A 249 -4.13 -20.56 -0.41
N GLY A 250 -3.91 -21.16 0.75
CA GLY A 250 -2.58 -21.52 1.24
C GLY A 250 -1.82 -20.40 1.95
N PHE A 251 -2.32 -19.16 1.97
CA PHE A 251 -1.78 -18.13 2.87
C PHE A 251 -2.45 -18.23 4.25
N SER A 252 -1.63 -18.17 5.30
CA SER A 252 -2.12 -18.11 6.68
C SER A 252 -1.31 -17.10 7.47
N ALA A 253 -1.99 -16.04 7.93
CA ALA A 253 -1.39 -15.04 8.80
C ALA A 253 -0.91 -15.66 10.12
N LEU A 254 -1.64 -16.64 10.65
CA LEU A 254 -1.25 -17.37 11.86
C LEU A 254 0.04 -18.17 11.64
N GLN A 255 0.16 -18.89 10.52
CA GLN A 255 1.39 -19.63 10.22
C GLN A 255 2.58 -18.68 10.02
N LEU A 256 2.37 -17.51 9.40
CA LEU A 256 3.40 -16.49 9.29
C LEU A 256 3.83 -15.97 10.67
N ALA A 257 2.87 -15.65 11.54
CA ALA A 257 3.15 -15.20 12.90
C ALA A 257 3.85 -16.28 13.74
N GLN A 258 3.50 -17.56 13.58
CA GLN A 258 4.17 -18.67 14.26
C GLN A 258 5.58 -18.92 13.74
N ARG A 259 5.77 -18.82 12.42
CA ARG A 259 7.06 -19.03 11.77
C ARG A 259 8.06 -17.94 12.12
N GLU A 260 7.64 -16.68 12.02
CA GLU A 260 8.55 -15.55 12.21
C GLU A 260 8.48 -14.95 13.61
N ASP A 261 7.44 -15.16 14.40
CA ASP A 261 7.33 -14.70 15.80
C ASP A 261 7.83 -13.25 16.00
N PHE A 262 7.31 -12.34 15.17
CA PHE A 262 7.66 -10.93 15.20
C PHE A 262 6.92 -10.20 16.33
N ASP A 263 7.49 -9.11 16.83
CA ASP A 263 6.84 -8.24 17.82
C ASP A 263 5.97 -7.18 17.14
N VAL A 264 6.43 -6.70 15.98
CA VAL A 264 5.77 -5.64 15.20
C VAL A 264 5.78 -5.98 13.72
N LEU A 265 4.63 -5.82 13.08
CA LEU A 265 4.42 -5.97 11.64
C LEU A 265 3.99 -4.65 11.01
N CYS A 266 4.76 -4.19 10.04
CA CYS A 266 4.46 -3.04 9.21
C CYS A 266 3.93 -3.50 7.86
N LEU A 267 2.75 -3.02 7.47
CA LEU A 267 2.13 -3.34 6.18
C LEU A 267 2.05 -2.10 5.31
N GLN A 268 2.34 -2.27 4.02
CA GLN A 268 2.19 -1.25 2.98
C GLN A 268 1.26 -1.74 1.88
N GLU A 269 0.66 -0.79 1.15
CA GLU A 269 -0.39 -1.06 0.16
C GLU A 269 -1.54 -1.93 0.70
N THR A 270 -2.07 -1.58 1.86
CA THR A 270 -3.23 -2.32 2.41
C THR A 270 -4.45 -2.22 1.48
N LYS A 271 -4.59 -1.10 0.74
CA LYS A 271 -5.69 -0.78 -0.19
C LYS A 271 -7.07 -0.86 0.47
N LEU A 272 -7.10 -0.66 1.77
CA LEU A 272 -8.32 -0.65 2.57
C LEU A 272 -8.95 0.73 2.59
N GLN A 273 -10.24 0.75 2.92
CA GLN A 273 -10.96 1.93 3.40
C GLN A 273 -11.24 1.77 4.89
N GLU A 274 -11.61 2.85 5.59
CA GLU A 274 -11.89 2.82 7.03
C GLU A 274 -12.90 1.73 7.42
N LYS A 275 -13.97 1.56 6.63
CA LYS A 275 -14.97 0.50 6.85
C LYS A 275 -14.38 -0.92 6.82
N ASP A 276 -13.33 -1.14 6.03
CA ASP A 276 -12.69 -2.45 5.90
C ASP A 276 -11.73 -2.71 7.06
N VAL A 277 -11.14 -1.66 7.64
CA VAL A 277 -10.21 -1.75 8.77
C VAL A 277 -10.91 -2.36 9.98
N GLU A 278 -12.16 -1.98 10.25
CA GLU A 278 -12.90 -2.51 11.39
C GLU A 278 -13.16 -4.02 11.27
N ASP A 279 -13.39 -4.53 10.06
CA ASP A 279 -13.54 -5.96 9.81
C ASP A 279 -12.21 -6.70 10.01
N VAL A 280 -11.11 -6.12 9.56
CA VAL A 280 -9.76 -6.67 9.72
C VAL A 280 -9.35 -6.71 11.18
N LYS A 281 -9.62 -5.66 11.96
CA LYS A 281 -9.33 -5.59 13.41
C LYS A 281 -9.96 -6.73 14.19
N ARG A 282 -11.19 -7.13 13.83
CA ARG A 282 -11.89 -8.27 14.48
C ARG A 282 -11.28 -9.63 14.15
N SER A 283 -10.43 -9.69 13.13
CA SER A 283 -9.78 -10.91 12.64
C SER A 283 -8.28 -10.93 12.95
N LEU A 284 -7.79 -10.00 13.77
CA LEU A 284 -6.41 -9.99 14.22
C LEU A 284 -6.11 -11.21 15.08
N ILE A 285 -4.87 -11.66 15.02
CA ILE A 285 -4.38 -12.79 15.81
C ILE A 285 -4.20 -12.33 17.25
N ASP A 286 -4.56 -13.18 18.21
CA ASP A 286 -4.35 -12.93 19.64
C ASP A 286 -2.91 -12.47 19.94
N GLY A 287 -2.80 -11.46 20.80
CA GLY A 287 -1.55 -10.79 21.16
C GLY A 287 -1.15 -9.66 20.23
N TYR A 288 -1.85 -9.42 19.12
CA TYR A 288 -1.57 -8.33 18.15
C TYR A 288 -2.66 -7.26 18.12
N GLU A 289 -3.29 -6.99 19.26
CA GLU A 289 -4.45 -6.09 19.37
C GLU A 289 -4.08 -4.62 19.12
N ASN A 290 -2.82 -4.23 19.36
CA ASN A 290 -2.35 -2.87 19.08
C ASN A 290 -2.15 -2.72 17.56
N SER A 291 -3.18 -2.24 16.87
CA SER A 291 -3.13 -2.01 15.43
C SER A 291 -3.54 -0.60 15.04
N PHE A 292 -2.77 -0.01 14.14
CA PHE A 292 -2.87 1.38 13.70
C PHE A 292 -2.89 1.40 12.18
N TRP A 293 -3.83 2.13 11.60
CA TRP A 293 -4.15 2.05 10.18
C TRP A 293 -4.34 3.45 9.63
N THR A 294 -3.82 3.70 8.44
CA THR A 294 -4.14 4.89 7.65
C THR A 294 -4.49 4.47 6.22
N CYS A 295 -5.51 5.10 5.67
CA CYS A 295 -6.07 4.81 4.36
C CYS A 295 -5.93 6.05 3.46
N SER A 296 -5.85 5.86 2.15
CA SER A 296 -5.92 7.00 1.23
C SER A 296 -7.33 7.59 1.22
N VAL A 297 -7.41 8.89 1.47
CA VAL A 297 -8.64 9.68 1.32
C VAL A 297 -8.72 10.33 -0.06
N SER A 298 -7.57 10.57 -0.70
CA SER A 298 -7.50 11.13 -2.06
C SER A 298 -7.87 10.12 -3.16
N LYS A 299 -7.72 8.82 -2.91
CA LYS A 299 -8.10 7.76 -3.86
C LYS A 299 -8.52 6.48 -3.13
N LEU A 300 -9.77 6.07 -3.33
CA LEU A 300 -10.29 4.84 -2.73
C LEU A 300 -9.59 3.58 -3.25
N GLY A 301 -9.30 2.64 -2.34
CA GLY A 301 -8.67 1.36 -2.69
C GLY A 301 -7.22 1.50 -3.17
N TYR A 302 -6.54 2.57 -2.79
CA TYR A 302 -5.17 2.89 -3.16
C TYR A 302 -4.31 3.09 -1.91
N SER A 303 -3.01 2.78 -2.02
CA SER A 303 -2.05 3.01 -0.93
C SER A 303 -2.52 2.37 0.38
N GLY A 304 -2.31 3.04 1.52
CA GLY A 304 -2.66 2.59 2.85
C GLY A 304 -1.53 1.85 3.52
N THR A 305 -1.31 2.16 4.80
CA THR A 305 -0.28 1.55 5.63
C THR A 305 -0.85 1.13 6.97
N ALA A 306 -0.21 0.16 7.62
CA ALA A 306 -0.58 -0.28 8.96
C ALA A 306 0.63 -0.65 9.81
N ILE A 307 0.51 -0.49 11.11
CA ILE A 307 1.39 -1.09 12.12
C ILE A 307 0.53 -1.98 13.01
N ILE A 308 0.94 -3.22 13.18
CA ILE A 308 0.30 -4.22 14.05
C ILE A 308 1.37 -4.68 15.05
N SER A 309 1.10 -4.62 16.35
CA SER A 309 2.13 -4.76 17.38
C SER A 309 1.64 -5.52 18.60
N ARG A 310 2.50 -6.39 19.14
CA ARG A 310 2.31 -6.97 20.48
C ARG A 310 2.60 -5.98 21.59
N ILE A 311 3.51 -5.06 21.31
CA ILE A 311 3.96 -4.04 22.27
C ILE A 311 3.13 -2.78 22.03
N LYS A 312 2.47 -2.26 23.06
CA LYS A 312 1.73 -1.01 22.98
C LYS A 312 2.69 0.17 22.79
N PRO A 313 2.61 0.95 21.69
CA PRO A 313 3.40 2.17 21.55
C PRO A 313 3.00 3.24 22.57
N LEU A 314 3.94 4.12 22.90
CA LEU A 314 3.70 5.31 23.73
C LEU A 314 2.80 6.33 23.05
N SER A 315 3.03 6.54 21.74
CA SER A 315 2.23 7.43 20.91
C SER A 315 2.21 6.93 19.46
N VAL A 316 1.19 7.32 18.70
CA VAL A 316 1.09 7.02 17.27
C VAL A 316 0.68 8.28 16.51
N ARG A 317 1.36 8.55 15.39
CA ARG A 317 1.10 9.68 14.49
C ARG A 317 0.84 9.17 13.09
N TYR A 318 -0.09 9.81 12.40
CA TYR A 318 -0.44 9.50 11.01
C TYR A 318 0.04 10.65 10.12
N GLY A 319 0.75 10.32 9.05
CA GLY A 319 1.38 11.32 8.19
C GLY A 319 2.61 11.99 8.80
N ILE A 320 3.09 13.03 8.12
CA ILE A 320 4.27 13.83 8.51
C ILE A 320 3.93 15.30 8.80
N GLY A 321 2.65 15.65 8.84
CA GLY A 321 2.17 17.00 9.15
C GLY A 321 2.14 17.94 7.94
N ILE A 322 2.15 17.38 6.72
CA ILE A 322 2.09 18.13 5.46
C ILE A 322 0.87 17.63 4.69
N SER A 323 -0.14 18.50 4.55
CA SER A 323 -1.45 18.14 3.97
C SER A 323 -1.33 17.43 2.61
N ASP A 324 -0.44 17.90 1.74
CA ASP A 324 -0.22 17.33 0.40
C ASP A 324 0.45 15.95 0.41
N HIS A 325 1.03 15.54 1.54
CA HIS A 325 1.68 14.25 1.73
C HIS A 325 0.78 13.26 2.48
N ASP A 326 -0.13 13.78 3.32
CA ASP A 326 -0.86 12.98 4.29
C ASP A 326 -2.20 12.42 3.77
N SER A 327 -2.68 12.90 2.62
CA SER A 327 -3.96 12.44 2.02
C SER A 327 -3.91 11.03 1.40
N GLU A 328 -2.72 10.48 1.17
CA GLU A 328 -2.53 9.18 0.52
C GLU A 328 -2.33 8.03 1.52
N GLY A 329 -2.35 8.28 2.84
CA GLY A 329 -2.24 7.23 3.87
C GLY A 329 -0.94 6.42 3.75
N ARG A 330 0.20 7.12 3.67
CA ARG A 330 1.51 6.54 3.34
C ARG A 330 2.46 6.34 4.52
N ILE A 331 2.18 6.99 5.65
CA ILE A 331 3.09 7.04 6.80
C ILE A 331 2.31 6.80 8.09
N ILE A 332 2.82 5.90 8.92
CA ILE A 332 2.50 5.82 10.35
C ILE A 332 3.81 5.83 11.13
N THR A 333 3.85 6.66 12.17
CA THR A 333 4.95 6.70 13.13
C THR A 333 4.45 6.20 14.48
N ALA A 334 5.02 5.12 15.00
CA ALA A 334 4.80 4.61 16.34
C ALA A 334 6.02 4.92 17.22
N GLU A 335 5.79 5.51 18.38
CA GLU A 335 6.82 5.79 19.37
C GLU A 335 6.92 4.66 20.38
N PHE A 336 8.11 4.10 20.56
CA PHE A 336 8.43 3.16 21.63
C PHE A 336 9.37 3.81 22.65
N ASP A 337 9.71 3.09 23.72
CA ASP A 337 10.55 3.62 24.80
C ASP A 337 11.90 4.13 24.30
N SER A 338 12.56 3.36 23.42
CA SER A 338 13.93 3.63 22.99
C SER A 338 14.08 4.12 21.54
N PHE A 339 13.02 4.12 20.72
CA PHE A 339 13.09 4.52 19.31
C PHE A 339 11.71 4.91 18.73
N TYR A 340 11.71 5.56 17.58
CA TYR A 340 10.53 5.71 16.72
C TYR A 340 10.56 4.68 15.58
N LEU A 341 9.43 4.02 15.32
CA LEU A 341 9.22 3.18 14.14
C LEU A 341 8.34 3.92 13.14
N ILE A 342 8.82 4.09 11.92
CA ILE A 342 8.06 4.63 10.80
C ILE A 342 7.83 3.52 9.79
N THR A 343 6.57 3.21 9.48
CA THR A 343 6.24 2.44 8.27
C THR A 343 5.95 3.42 7.14
N GLY A 344 6.64 3.26 6.01
CA GLY A 344 6.49 4.11 4.84
C GLY A 344 6.14 3.34 3.57
N TYR A 345 5.14 3.83 2.85
CA TYR A 345 4.88 3.49 1.46
C TYR A 345 5.18 4.71 0.60
N VAL A 346 6.41 4.80 0.10
CA VAL A 346 6.90 5.96 -0.62
C VAL A 346 6.26 6.04 -2.02
N PRO A 347 5.84 7.23 -2.51
CA PRO A 347 5.26 7.38 -3.83
C PRO A 347 6.16 6.84 -4.94
N ASN A 348 5.63 5.92 -5.73
CA ASN A 348 6.23 5.55 -7.00
C ASN A 348 6.18 6.73 -7.98
N SER A 349 7.26 6.97 -8.74
CA SER A 349 7.34 8.05 -9.75
C SER A 349 6.34 7.87 -10.92
N GLY A 350 5.77 6.68 -11.07
CA GLY A 350 4.70 6.35 -11.99
C GLY A 350 5.15 6.19 -13.44
N ASP A 351 4.28 5.60 -14.25
CA ASP A 351 4.46 5.54 -15.71
C ASP A 351 4.76 6.91 -16.30
N GLY A 352 5.75 6.96 -17.18
CA GLY A 352 6.24 8.20 -17.80
C GLY A 352 6.93 9.15 -16.80
N LEU A 353 7.26 8.68 -15.59
CA LEU A 353 7.93 9.46 -14.54
C LEU A 353 7.14 10.71 -14.11
N ARG A 354 5.81 10.67 -14.26
CA ARG A 354 4.91 11.81 -14.02
C ARG A 354 4.95 12.38 -12.61
N ARG A 355 5.34 11.58 -11.61
CA ARG A 355 5.48 11.99 -10.20
C ARG A 355 6.93 12.15 -9.76
N LEU A 356 7.90 12.01 -10.66
CA LEU A 356 9.33 12.05 -10.30
C LEU A 356 9.70 13.36 -9.62
N SER A 357 9.26 14.51 -10.16
CA SER A 357 9.52 15.82 -9.54
C SER A 357 8.99 15.90 -8.11
N TYR A 358 7.72 15.52 -7.91
CA TYR A 358 7.11 15.47 -6.57
C TYR A 358 7.89 14.54 -5.63
N ARG A 359 8.31 13.37 -6.14
CA ARG A 359 9.07 12.38 -5.38
C ARG A 359 10.40 12.95 -4.84
N ILE A 360 11.22 13.53 -5.71
CA ILE A 360 12.59 13.93 -5.36
C ILE A 360 12.70 15.34 -4.77
N ASN A 361 11.80 16.26 -5.13
CA ASN A 361 11.89 17.66 -4.71
C ASN A 361 11.05 17.96 -3.46
N GLU A 362 10.00 17.17 -3.22
CA GLU A 362 9.04 17.45 -2.14
C GLU A 362 8.99 16.29 -1.14
N TRP A 363 8.67 15.08 -1.60
CA TRP A 363 8.43 13.94 -0.72
C TRP A 363 9.69 13.46 0.02
N ASP A 364 10.76 13.10 -0.69
CA ASP A 364 11.98 12.56 -0.08
C ASP A 364 12.63 13.55 0.91
N PRO A 365 12.79 14.85 0.57
CA PRO A 365 13.28 15.85 1.52
C PRO A 365 12.38 16.01 2.74
N SER A 366 11.06 15.99 2.56
CA SER A 366 10.09 16.15 3.66
C SER A 366 10.12 14.98 4.63
N LEU A 367 10.10 13.74 4.12
CA LEU A 367 10.22 12.54 4.96
C LEU A 367 11.56 12.53 5.71
N SER A 368 12.64 12.88 5.01
CA SER A 368 13.96 12.96 5.63
C SER A 368 14.04 14.01 6.73
N ASN A 369 13.51 15.22 6.52
CA ASN A 369 13.46 16.26 7.53
C ASN A 369 12.63 15.84 8.75
N TYR A 370 11.49 15.20 8.51
CA TYR A 370 10.66 14.63 9.58
C TYR A 370 11.42 13.60 10.43
N MET A 371 12.17 12.69 9.79
CA MET A 371 13.01 11.73 10.50
C MET A 371 14.11 12.40 11.32
N LYS A 372 14.77 13.45 10.80
CA LYS A 372 15.79 14.19 11.55
C LYS A 372 15.22 14.98 12.71
N GLU A 373 13.97 15.44 12.63
CA GLU A 373 13.31 16.04 13.79
C GLU A 373 13.03 15.02 14.90
N LEU A 374 12.55 13.82 14.54
CA LEU A 374 12.36 12.75 15.52
C LEU A 374 13.67 12.29 16.16
N GLU A 375 14.77 12.24 15.40
CA GLU A 375 16.11 11.90 15.91
C GLU A 375 16.62 12.83 17.00
N LYS A 376 16.05 14.03 17.17
CA LYS A 376 16.43 14.92 18.29
C LYS A 376 16.04 14.36 19.65
N SER A 377 15.03 13.47 19.72
CA SER A 377 14.60 12.86 20.97
C SER A 377 14.94 11.38 21.07
N LYS A 378 14.74 10.59 20.00
CA LYS A 378 15.01 9.15 19.98
C LYS A 378 15.48 8.71 18.59
N PRO A 379 16.33 7.67 18.49
CA PRO A 379 16.69 7.10 17.19
C PRO A 379 15.45 6.64 16.41
N VAL A 380 15.57 6.62 15.09
CA VAL A 380 14.50 6.33 14.15
C VAL A 380 14.81 5.06 13.38
N ILE A 381 13.78 4.23 13.19
CA ILE A 381 13.76 3.10 12.27
C ILE A 381 12.69 3.40 11.22
N LEU A 382 13.09 3.62 9.98
CA LEU A 382 12.18 3.66 8.82
C LEU A 382 12.15 2.28 8.16
N THR A 383 10.96 1.74 7.97
CA THR A 383 10.75 0.50 7.23
C THR A 383 9.64 0.62 6.20
N GLY A 384 9.69 -0.22 5.17
CA GLY A 384 8.64 -0.36 4.15
C GLY A 384 9.16 -0.27 2.73
N ASP A 385 8.23 -0.13 1.79
CA ASP A 385 8.53 0.02 0.37
C ASP A 385 8.90 1.48 0.07
N LEU A 386 10.20 1.69 -0.15
CA LEU A 386 10.78 2.99 -0.47
C LEU A 386 10.79 3.28 -1.97
N ASN A 387 10.26 2.39 -2.80
CA ASN A 387 10.13 2.55 -4.26
C ASN A 387 11.43 3.07 -4.90
N CYS A 388 12.57 2.53 -4.49
CA CYS A 388 13.89 2.84 -5.06
C CYS A 388 14.83 1.65 -4.86
N ALA A 389 15.42 1.13 -5.93
CA ALA A 389 16.58 0.25 -5.87
C ALA A 389 17.83 1.13 -5.90
N HIS A 390 18.49 1.30 -4.76
CA HIS A 390 19.50 2.35 -4.59
C HIS A 390 20.75 2.14 -5.48
N GLN A 391 21.28 0.91 -5.54
CA GLN A 391 22.48 0.57 -6.30
C GLN A 391 22.20 -0.43 -7.42
N GLU A 392 23.14 -0.58 -8.36
CA GLU A 392 22.99 -1.57 -9.46
C GLU A 392 22.80 -3.00 -8.94
N ILE A 393 23.40 -3.34 -7.79
CA ILE A 393 23.24 -4.64 -7.13
C ILE A 393 21.79 -4.91 -6.67
N ASP A 394 20.99 -3.86 -6.50
CA ASP A 394 19.62 -3.91 -6.00
C ASP A 394 18.58 -4.21 -7.10
N ILE A 395 18.98 -4.40 -8.35
CA ILE A 395 18.05 -4.64 -9.47
C ILE A 395 18.62 -5.63 -10.48
N TYR A 396 17.80 -6.55 -11.00
CA TYR A 396 18.23 -7.57 -11.97
C TYR A 396 18.88 -7.01 -13.26
N ASN A 397 18.35 -5.90 -13.81
CA ASN A 397 18.80 -5.33 -15.08
C ASN A 397 18.97 -3.80 -14.97
N PRO A 398 20.07 -3.31 -14.37
CA PRO A 398 20.27 -1.88 -14.16
C PRO A 398 20.31 -1.09 -15.48
N ALA A 399 21.07 -1.58 -16.46
CA ALA A 399 21.23 -0.90 -17.76
C ALA A 399 19.90 -0.68 -18.49
N GLY A 400 18.97 -1.64 -18.40
CA GLY A 400 17.65 -1.54 -19.03
C GLY A 400 16.60 -0.75 -18.25
N ASN A 401 16.89 -0.32 -17.02
CA ASN A 401 15.90 0.29 -16.12
C ASN A 401 16.27 1.70 -15.63
N LYS A 402 17.35 2.32 -16.14
CA LYS A 402 17.75 3.69 -15.74
C LYS A 402 16.70 4.78 -15.97
N ARG A 403 15.65 4.49 -16.75
CA ARG A 403 14.52 5.39 -17.02
C ARG A 403 13.19 4.85 -16.48
N SER A 404 13.25 3.79 -15.68
CA SER A 404 12.09 3.19 -15.03
C SER A 404 11.93 3.79 -13.64
N ALA A 405 10.69 4.05 -13.22
CA ALA A 405 10.40 4.42 -11.84
C ALA A 405 10.93 3.35 -10.88
N GLY A 406 11.56 3.79 -9.79
CA GLY A 406 12.29 2.98 -8.84
C GLY A 406 13.78 2.79 -9.15
N PHE A 407 14.30 3.24 -10.30
CA PHE A 407 15.72 3.13 -10.64
C PHE A 407 16.24 4.30 -11.51
N THR A 408 15.56 5.45 -11.51
CA THR A 408 16.13 6.62 -12.18
C THR A 408 17.37 7.13 -11.42
N ASP A 409 18.26 7.82 -12.13
CA ASP A 409 19.44 8.39 -11.48
C ASP A 409 19.03 9.42 -10.41
N GLU A 410 17.96 10.17 -10.63
CA GLU A 410 17.40 11.15 -9.69
C GLU A 410 16.83 10.50 -8.42
N GLU A 411 16.06 9.41 -8.54
CA GLU A 411 15.53 8.68 -7.36
C GLU A 411 16.68 8.13 -6.51
N ARG A 412 17.71 7.57 -7.16
CA ARG A 412 18.87 6.98 -6.49
C ARG A 412 19.74 8.04 -5.81
N GLN A 413 19.94 9.18 -6.49
CA GLN A 413 20.64 10.33 -5.90
C GLN A 413 19.86 10.92 -4.72
N SER A 414 18.54 11.08 -4.87
CA SER A 414 17.64 11.53 -3.81
C SER A 414 17.70 10.58 -2.61
N PHE A 415 17.67 9.27 -2.84
CA PHE A 415 17.80 8.28 -1.76
C PHE A 415 19.13 8.44 -1.00
N GLY A 416 20.24 8.56 -1.74
CA GLY A 416 21.56 8.75 -1.17
C GLY A 416 21.69 10.06 -0.38
N SER A 417 21.15 11.17 -0.90
CA SER A 417 21.29 12.50 -0.31
C SER A 417 20.31 12.78 0.83
N ASN A 418 19.10 12.23 0.76
CA ASN A 418 18.07 12.46 1.77
C ASN A 418 18.10 11.41 2.87
N PHE A 419 18.67 10.21 2.68
CA PHE A 419 18.70 9.22 3.76
C PHE A 419 20.12 8.89 4.18
N LEU A 420 20.93 8.34 3.28
CA LEU A 420 22.23 7.75 3.65
C LEU A 420 23.25 8.80 4.10
N SER A 421 23.42 9.88 3.34
CA SER A 421 24.35 10.96 3.71
C SER A 421 23.92 11.73 4.96
N ARG A 422 22.67 11.57 5.40
CA ARG A 422 22.12 12.18 6.62
C ARG A 422 22.24 11.29 7.86
N GLY A 423 22.97 10.17 7.78
CA GLY A 423 23.28 9.30 8.90
C GLY A 423 22.26 8.19 9.15
N PHE A 424 21.45 7.84 8.14
CA PHE A 424 20.64 6.63 8.18
C PHE A 424 21.36 5.49 7.47
N VAL A 425 21.33 4.31 8.09
CA VAL A 425 22.05 3.12 7.65
C VAL A 425 21.08 2.13 7.01
N ASP A 426 21.36 1.74 5.76
CA ASP A 426 20.73 0.58 5.13
C ASP A 426 21.26 -0.70 5.79
N THR A 427 20.44 -1.28 6.67
CA THR A 427 20.84 -2.39 7.53
C THR A 427 21.19 -3.65 6.73
N PHE A 428 20.41 -3.96 5.68
CA PHE A 428 20.68 -5.11 4.83
C PHE A 428 22.00 -4.95 4.11
N ARG A 429 22.26 -3.76 3.55
CA ARG A 429 23.50 -3.51 2.81
C ARG A 429 24.72 -3.44 3.74
N LYS A 430 24.57 -2.95 4.99
CA LYS A 430 25.64 -2.97 6.01
C LYS A 430 26.08 -4.40 6.36
N GLN A 431 25.13 -5.33 6.48
CA GLN A 431 25.44 -6.73 6.82
C GLN A 431 25.80 -7.59 5.59
N HIS A 432 25.26 -7.25 4.42
CA HIS A 432 25.36 -8.07 3.20
C HIS A 432 25.88 -7.24 1.99
N PRO A 433 27.08 -6.64 2.05
CA PRO A 433 27.53 -5.66 1.06
C PRO A 433 27.60 -6.21 -0.37
N GLY A 434 28.08 -7.44 -0.55
CA GLY A 434 28.21 -8.11 -1.86
C GLY A 434 27.05 -9.04 -2.23
N VAL A 435 25.92 -8.99 -1.52
CA VAL A 435 24.81 -9.93 -1.75
C VAL A 435 23.74 -9.32 -2.63
N VAL A 436 23.33 -10.07 -3.65
CA VAL A 436 22.19 -9.79 -4.52
C VAL A 436 20.94 -10.41 -3.89
N GLY A 437 20.12 -9.56 -3.25
CA GLY A 437 18.83 -9.93 -2.68
C GLY A 437 17.75 -8.98 -3.17
N TYR A 438 16.61 -9.53 -3.57
CA TYR A 438 15.46 -8.76 -4.07
C TYR A 438 14.26 -8.95 -3.15
N THR A 439 13.39 -7.95 -3.12
CA THR A 439 12.16 -7.95 -2.31
C THR A 439 10.91 -7.83 -3.17
N TYR A 440 11.05 -7.39 -4.43
CA TYR A 440 9.98 -7.20 -5.39
C TYR A 440 10.24 -7.97 -6.69
N TRP A 441 9.20 -8.60 -7.23
CA TRP A 441 9.21 -9.19 -8.56
C TRP A 441 7.89 -8.93 -9.28
N GLY A 442 7.93 -8.15 -10.35
CA GLY A 442 6.74 -7.92 -11.18
C GLY A 442 6.13 -9.23 -11.68
N TYR A 443 4.80 -9.31 -11.65
CA TYR A 443 4.04 -10.49 -12.11
C TYR A 443 4.27 -10.81 -13.59
N ARG A 444 4.57 -9.79 -14.40
CA ARG A 444 4.80 -9.96 -15.84
C ARG A 444 6.02 -10.81 -16.10
N HIS A 445 5.90 -11.76 -17.04
CA HIS A 445 6.98 -12.65 -17.48
C HIS A 445 7.60 -13.50 -16.35
N GLY A 446 6.87 -13.73 -15.25
CA GLY A 446 7.30 -14.62 -14.18
C GLY A 446 8.55 -14.15 -13.43
N GLY A 447 8.62 -12.86 -13.07
CA GLY A 447 9.80 -12.27 -12.44
C GLY A 447 10.36 -13.08 -11.27
N ARG A 448 9.49 -13.54 -10.36
CA ARG A 448 9.88 -14.31 -9.18
C ARG A 448 10.45 -15.69 -9.52
N LYS A 449 9.86 -16.39 -10.51
CA LYS A 449 10.33 -17.70 -10.97
C LYS A 449 11.76 -17.67 -11.53
N PHE A 450 12.15 -16.56 -12.15
CA PHE A 450 13.48 -16.39 -12.74
C PHE A 450 14.39 -15.44 -11.94
N ASN A 451 14.00 -15.10 -10.72
CA ASN A 451 14.68 -14.15 -9.84
C ASN A 451 15.03 -12.80 -10.53
N ARG A 452 14.14 -12.31 -11.40
CA ARG A 452 14.28 -11.00 -12.06
C ARG A 452 13.62 -9.93 -11.20
N GLY A 453 14.28 -9.59 -10.10
CA GLY A 453 13.72 -8.75 -9.04
C GLY A 453 14.42 -7.41 -8.84
N TRP A 454 13.89 -6.67 -7.87
CA TRP A 454 14.36 -5.38 -7.37
C TRP A 454 14.32 -5.41 -5.84
N ARG A 455 15.23 -4.71 -5.16
CA ARG A 455 15.16 -4.47 -3.71
C ARG A 455 14.56 -3.10 -3.48
N LEU A 456 13.29 -3.08 -3.07
CA LEU A 456 12.51 -1.85 -2.86
C LEU A 456 12.12 -1.67 -1.39
N ASP A 457 12.23 -2.73 -0.59
CA ASP A 457 11.82 -2.76 0.81
C ASP A 457 13.06 -2.71 1.71
N TYR A 458 13.04 -1.80 2.69
CA TYR A 458 14.21 -1.46 3.50
C TYR A 458 13.89 -1.43 4.98
N PHE A 459 14.93 -1.63 5.79
CA PHE A 459 15.04 -1.06 7.13
C PHE A 459 16.21 -0.08 7.12
N LEU A 460 15.91 1.22 7.21
CA LEU A 460 16.88 2.28 7.43
C LEU A 460 16.84 2.67 8.91
N VAL A 461 18.00 2.66 9.57
CA VAL A 461 18.08 2.96 11.02
C VAL A 461 19.01 4.14 11.26
N SER A 462 18.76 4.91 12.31
CA SER A 462 19.74 5.87 12.82
C SER A 462 21.09 5.20 13.06
N GLU A 463 22.18 5.87 12.67
CA GLU A 463 23.55 5.38 12.89
C GLU A 463 23.80 4.96 14.34
N SER A 464 23.24 5.71 15.31
CA SER A 464 23.38 5.46 16.76
C SER A 464 22.85 4.11 17.25
N ILE A 465 21.99 3.44 16.48
CA ILE A 465 21.48 2.10 16.78
C ILE A 465 21.89 1.06 15.73
N ALA A 466 22.71 1.42 14.74
CA ALA A 466 23.08 0.52 13.66
C ALA A 466 23.88 -0.70 14.17
N ASP A 467 24.64 -0.56 15.25
CA ASP A 467 25.40 -1.67 15.86
C ASP A 467 24.54 -2.55 16.79
N LYS A 468 23.32 -2.11 17.13
CA LYS A 468 22.33 -2.92 17.83
C LYS A 468 21.57 -3.85 16.90
N VAL A 469 21.67 -3.66 15.59
CA VAL A 469 21.05 -4.55 14.59
C VAL A 469 21.76 -5.89 14.62
N HIS A 470 21.08 -6.90 15.15
CA HIS A 470 21.55 -8.29 15.13
C HIS A 470 21.43 -8.84 13.72
N ASP A 471 20.26 -8.79 13.10
CA ASP A 471 20.00 -9.39 11.79
C ASP A 471 19.07 -8.50 10.94
N SER A 472 19.31 -8.44 9.64
CA SER A 472 18.51 -7.78 8.62
C SER A 472 18.41 -8.69 7.42
N TYR A 473 17.21 -9.20 7.15
CA TYR A 473 17.03 -10.36 6.27
C TYR A 473 15.77 -10.26 5.40
N ILE A 474 15.76 -11.04 4.32
CA ILE A 474 14.68 -11.11 3.34
C ILE A 474 14.05 -12.51 3.38
N LEU A 475 12.73 -12.61 3.16
CA LEU A 475 11.98 -13.87 3.12
C LEU A 475 11.39 -14.16 1.73
N PRO A 476 12.23 -14.44 0.71
CA PRO A 476 11.81 -14.55 -0.69
C PRO A 476 10.92 -15.77 -0.97
N ASP A 477 10.77 -16.69 -0.03
CA ASP A 477 9.90 -17.86 -0.13
C ASP A 477 8.45 -17.58 0.26
N ILE A 478 8.17 -16.50 1.00
CA ILE A 478 6.80 -16.13 1.40
C ILE A 478 6.08 -15.45 0.25
N THR A 479 5.13 -16.17 -0.35
CA THR A 479 4.32 -15.70 -1.48
C THR A 479 3.03 -15.00 -1.03
N GLY A 480 2.34 -14.36 -1.97
CA GLY A 480 1.02 -13.74 -1.78
C GLY A 480 0.96 -12.29 -2.25
N SER A 481 2.11 -11.65 -2.33
CA SER A 481 2.33 -10.34 -2.95
C SER A 481 3.44 -10.45 -4.01
N ASP A 482 3.53 -9.47 -4.91
CA ASP A 482 4.70 -9.25 -5.76
C ASP A 482 5.92 -8.80 -4.95
N HIS A 483 5.71 -8.38 -3.70
CA HIS A 483 6.76 -8.24 -2.70
C HIS A 483 6.84 -9.47 -1.77
N CYS A 484 8.00 -9.65 -1.13
CA CYS A 484 8.16 -10.54 0.01
C CYS A 484 8.47 -9.77 1.30
N PRO A 485 8.21 -10.34 2.49
CA PRO A 485 8.56 -9.69 3.74
C PRO A 485 10.08 -9.50 3.92
N VAL A 486 10.43 -8.45 4.64
CA VAL A 486 11.77 -8.20 5.18
C VAL A 486 11.69 -8.13 6.70
N GLY A 487 12.75 -8.55 7.39
CA GLY A 487 12.80 -8.57 8.86
C GLY A 487 14.05 -7.92 9.42
N LEU A 488 13.92 -7.37 10.62
CA LEU A 488 14.99 -6.78 11.42
C LEU A 488 14.93 -7.34 12.84
N VAL A 489 16.06 -7.79 13.36
CA VAL A 489 16.23 -8.15 14.78
C VAL A 489 17.13 -7.12 15.43
N LEU A 490 16.60 -6.41 16.43
CA LEU A 490 17.29 -5.36 17.16
C LEU A 490 17.54 -5.80 18.60
N LYS A 491 18.78 -5.73 19.08
CA LYS A 491 19.11 -5.90 20.50
C LYS A 491 18.67 -4.65 21.26
N LEU A 492 17.98 -4.82 22.39
CA LEU A 492 17.45 -3.70 23.18
C LEU A 492 18.50 -3.18 24.17
#